data_AF-A0A2V4DZ82-F1
#
_entry.id   AF-A0A2V4DZ82-F1
#
_cell.length_a   1.000
_cell.length_b   1.000
_cell.length_c   1.000
_cell.angle_alpha   90.00
_cell.angle_beta   90.00
_cell.angle_gamma   90.00
#
_symmetry.space_group_name_H-M   'P 1'
#
loop_
_entity.id
_entity.type
_entity.pdbx_description
1 polymer ?
#
loop_
_entity_poly.entity_id
_entity_poly.type
_entity_poly.pdbx_seq_one_letter_code
_entity_poly.pdbx_strand_id
1 'polypeptide(L)'
;MLDLLKNGIKHIVLKGGANGANYYGLDDQKSLKTFHVDSFSVGSVDPTCARGCFGATFVGLLLAGYSVETALKFVNVSGALAVSKLGPIDGTS
;
A
#
# COMPACT_ATOMS: atom_id res chain seq x y z
N MET A 1 15.15 -6.15 -6.71
CA MET A 1 14.52 -5.60 -5.49
C MET A 1 15.56 -5.22 -4.44
N LEU A 2 16.47 -6.12 -4.09
CA LEU A 2 17.63 -5.81 -3.24
C LEU A 2 18.50 -4.66 -3.80
N ASP A 3 18.68 -4.57 -5.11
CA ASP A 3 19.46 -3.48 -5.71
C ASP A 3 18.79 -2.11 -5.54
N LEU A 4 17.47 -2.05 -5.55
CA LEU A 4 16.72 -0.82 -5.29
C LEU A 4 16.92 -0.35 -3.84
N LEU A 5 16.87 -1.29 -2.89
CA LEU A 5 17.15 -1.00 -1.48
C LEU A 5 18.60 -0.55 -1.28
N LYS A 6 19.56 -1.19 -1.96
CA LYS A 6 20.99 -0.81 -1.91
C LYS A 6 21.25 0.56 -2.53
N ASN A 7 20.45 0.98 -3.52
CA ASN A 7 20.52 2.31 -4.13
C ASN A 7 19.85 3.42 -3.29
N GLY A 8 19.44 3.13 -2.05
CA GLY A 8 18.92 4.13 -1.10
C GLY A 8 17.40 4.21 -1.05
N ILE A 9 16.66 3.37 -1.79
CA ILE A 9 15.21 3.28 -1.62
C ILE A 9 14.91 2.63 -0.27
N LYS A 10 14.23 3.36 0.62
CA LYS A 10 13.95 2.91 1.99
C LYS A 10 12.74 1.98 2.09
N HIS A 11 11.74 2.21 1.25
CA HIS A 11 10.45 1.56 1.31
C HIS A 11 10.03 1.12 -0.09
N ILE A 12 9.77 -0.18 -0.27
CA ILE A 12 9.24 -0.75 -1.50
C ILE A 12 7.96 -1.49 -1.16
N VAL A 13 6.84 -1.07 -1.75
CA VAL A 13 5.54 -1.73 -1.58
C VAL A 13 5.10 -2.31 -2.92
N LEU A 14 4.90 -3.62 -2.96
CA LEU A 14 4.41 -4.36 -4.12
C LEU A 14 2.94 -4.71 -3.92
N LYS A 15 2.07 -4.14 -4.76
CA LYS A 15 0.64 -4.47 -4.77
C LYS A 15 0.42 -5.80 -5.51
N GLY A 16 -0.14 -6.78 -4.83
CA GLY A 16 -0.48 -8.12 -5.33
C GLY A 16 -1.94 -8.30 -5.74
N GLY A 17 -2.74 -7.24 -5.77
CA GLY A 17 -4.16 -7.34 -6.15
C GLY A 17 -4.93 -8.23 -5.17
N ALA A 18 -5.54 -9.30 -5.66
CA ALA A 18 -6.25 -10.29 -4.84
C ALA A 18 -5.32 -11.03 -3.85
N ASN A 19 -4.01 -11.03 -4.09
CA ASN A 19 -3.01 -11.58 -3.17
C ASN A 19 -2.51 -10.54 -2.14
N GLY A 20 -3.14 -9.35 -2.08
CA GLY A 20 -2.87 -8.34 -1.06
C GLY A 20 -1.69 -7.45 -1.42
N ALA A 21 -0.79 -7.21 -0.47
CA ALA A 21 0.40 -6.39 -0.67
C ALA A 21 1.62 -6.91 0.10
N ASN A 22 2.79 -6.71 -0.48
CA ASN A 22 4.07 -7.02 0.14
C ASN A 22 4.87 -5.73 0.35
N TYR A 23 5.55 -5.64 1.49
CA TYR A 23 6.52 -4.59 1.77
C TYR A 23 7.92 -5.18 1.85
N TYR A 24 8.88 -4.39 1.37
CA TYR A 24 10.31 -4.64 1.49
C TYR A 24 11.00 -3.33 1.88
N GLY A 25 11.82 -3.39 2.93
CA GLY A 25 12.64 -2.25 3.36
C GLY A 25 13.85 -2.72 4.13
N LEU A 26 14.70 -1.77 4.50
CA LEU A 26 15.83 -2.01 5.39
C LEU A 26 15.53 -1.38 6.74
N ASP A 27 15.86 -2.06 7.84
CA ASP A 27 15.87 -1.44 9.17
C ASP A 27 17.15 -0.62 9.39
N ASP A 28 17.29 -0.04 10.58
CA ASP A 28 18.48 0.76 10.97
C ASP A 28 19.78 -0.05 10.95
N GLN A 29 19.71 -1.38 11.08
CA GLN A 29 20.85 -2.31 10.98
C GLN A 29 21.09 -2.79 9.54
N LYS A 30 20.39 -2.23 8.54
CA LYS A 30 20.40 -2.67 7.14
C LYS A 30 19.93 -4.11 6.95
N SER A 31 19.15 -4.64 7.88
CA SER A 31 18.53 -5.96 7.74
C SER A 31 17.28 -5.86 6.88
N LEU A 32 17.08 -6.84 5.99
CA LEU A 32 15.90 -6.88 5.12
C LEU A 32 14.65 -7.16 5.97
N LYS A 33 13.72 -6.21 5.97
CA LYS A 33 12.42 -6.34 6.62
C LYS A 33 11.36 -6.56 5.55
N THR A 34 10.62 -7.66 5.67
CA THR A 34 9.54 -8.02 4.75
C THR A 34 8.23 -8.19 5.49
N PHE A 35 7.15 -7.66 4.92
CA PHE A 35 5.80 -7.89 5.44
C PHE A 35 4.85 -8.27 4.33
N HIS A 36 3.96 -9.20 4.64
CA HIS A 36 2.84 -9.56 3.79
C HIS A 36 1.54 -9.17 4.49
N VAL A 37 0.59 -8.64 3.73
CA VAL A 37 -0.80 -8.47 4.16
C VAL A 37 -1.71 -9.08 3.11
N ASP A 38 -2.59 -9.97 3.54
CA ASP A 38 -3.58 -10.63 2.67
C ASP A 38 -4.61 -9.63 2.16
N SER A 39 -5.08 -9.76 0.92
CA SER A 39 -6.13 -8.87 0.40
C SER A 39 -7.44 -9.08 1.15
N PHE A 40 -8.17 -7.99 1.38
CA PHE A 40 -9.59 -8.11 1.69
C PHE A 40 -10.35 -8.40 0.40
N SER A 41 -11.04 -9.54 0.36
CA SER A 41 -11.94 -9.89 -0.74
C SER A 41 -13.25 -9.14 -0.55
N VAL A 42 -13.43 -8.11 -1.36
CA VAL A 42 -14.65 -7.31 -1.44
C VAL A 42 -15.07 -7.24 -2.89
N GLY A 43 -16.39 -7.21 -3.13
CA GLY A 43 -16.96 -7.19 -4.48
C GLY A 43 -16.35 -6.05 -5.30
N SER A 44 -15.53 -6.38 -6.29
CA SER A 44 -14.86 -5.40 -7.14
C SER A 44 -15.87 -4.80 -8.11
N VAL A 45 -16.18 -3.52 -7.93
CA VAL A 45 -17.15 -2.75 -8.70
C VAL A 45 -16.44 -1.87 -9.75
N ASP A 46 -15.35 -1.17 -9.39
CA ASP A 46 -14.52 -0.40 -10.34
C ASP A 46 -13.04 -0.35 -9.89
N PRO A 47 -12.11 -1.01 -10.58
CA PRO A 47 -10.70 -1.07 -10.20
C PRO A 47 -9.91 0.21 -10.51
N THR A 48 -10.48 1.18 -11.21
CA THR A 48 -9.77 2.35 -11.74
C THR A 48 -9.24 3.27 -10.63
N CYS A 49 -10.04 3.51 -9.59
CA CYS A 49 -9.67 4.36 -8.45
C CYS A 49 -8.72 3.71 -7.45
N ALA A 50 -8.57 2.38 -7.46
CA ALA A 50 -7.82 1.66 -6.44
C ALA A 50 -6.28 1.80 -6.56
N ARG A 51 -5.78 2.40 -7.65
CA ARG A 51 -4.34 2.64 -7.84
C ARG A 51 -3.85 3.93 -7.17
N GLY A 52 -4.57 5.03 -7.37
CA GLY A 52 -4.21 6.33 -6.78
C GLY A 52 -4.39 6.35 -5.26
N CYS A 53 -5.48 5.76 -4.77
CA CYS A 53 -5.79 5.74 -3.34
C CYS A 53 -4.76 4.94 -2.52
N PHE A 54 -4.24 3.84 -3.07
CA PHE A 54 -3.25 3.00 -2.39
C PHE A 54 -1.94 3.76 -2.08
N GLY A 55 -1.37 4.43 -3.09
CA GLY A 55 -0.14 5.19 -2.92
C GLY A 55 -0.32 6.40 -2.01
N ALA A 56 -1.42 7.15 -2.19
CA ALA A 56 -1.73 8.32 -1.38
C ALA A 56 -1.95 7.96 0.11
N THR A 57 -2.68 6.88 0.40
CA THR A 57 -2.87 6.39 1.77
C THR A 57 -1.54 5.94 2.40
N PHE A 58 -0.64 5.29 1.63
CA PHE A 58 0.66 4.86 2.16
C PHE A 58 1.51 6.05 2.58
N VAL A 59 1.67 7.01 1.68
CA VAL A 59 2.48 8.21 1.92
C VAL A 59 1.86 9.06 3.03
N GLY A 60 0.54 9.24 3.04
CA GLY A 60 -0.16 9.99 4.09
C GLY A 60 0.04 9.40 5.49
N LEU A 61 -0.02 8.08 5.63
CA LEU A 61 0.21 7.42 6.93
C LEU A 61 1.66 7.51 7.40
N LEU A 62 2.62 7.39 6.48
CA LEU A 62 4.03 7.60 6.81
C LEU A 62 4.30 9.04 7.26
N LEU A 63 3.73 10.04 6.57
CA LEU A 63 3.84 11.45 6.95
C LEU A 63 3.17 11.75 8.29
N ALA A 64 2.09 11.04 8.62
CA ALA A 64 1.42 11.13 9.92
C ALA A 64 2.15 10.37 11.05
N GLY A 65 3.32 9.77 10.78
CA GLY A 65 4.15 9.11 11.78
C GLY A 65 3.71 7.68 12.13
N TYR A 66 2.81 7.08 11.36
CA TYR A 66 2.44 5.67 11.56
C TYR A 66 3.59 4.74 11.15
N SER A 67 3.66 3.59 11.81
CA SER A 67 4.58 2.53 11.42
C SER A 67 4.21 1.95 10.05
N VAL A 68 5.22 1.46 9.33
CA VAL A 68 5.06 0.82 8.01
C VAL A 68 4.04 -0.31 8.05
N GLU A 69 4.03 -1.14 9.09
CA GLU A 69 3.08 -2.25 9.25
C GLU A 69 1.64 -1.76 9.31
N THR A 70 1.40 -0.70 10.09
CA THR A 70 0.08 -0.05 10.17
C THR A 70 -0.29 0.55 8.82
N ALA A 71 0.64 1.27 8.19
CA ALA A 71 0.42 1.84 6.87
C ALA A 71 0.03 0.75 5.85
N LEU A 72 0.70 -0.41 5.86
CA LEU A 72 0.44 -1.55 4.97
C LEU A 72 -0.95 -2.17 5.16
N LYS A 73 -1.41 -2.29 6.42
CA LYS A 73 -2.76 -2.78 6.71
C LYS A 73 -3.82 -1.81 6.19
N PHE A 74 -3.64 -0.51 6.41
CA PHE A 74 -4.60 0.50 5.99
C PHE A 74 -4.66 0.69 4.48
N VAL A 75 -3.53 0.64 3.75
CA VAL A 75 -3.54 0.73 2.28
C VAL A 75 -4.24 -0.46 1.63
N ASN A 76 -4.15 -1.63 2.25
CA ASN A 76 -4.85 -2.81 1.76
C ASN A 76 -6.37 -2.70 1.96
N VAL A 77 -6.82 -2.17 3.11
CA VAL A 77 -8.24 -1.84 3.36
C VAL A 77 -8.71 -0.70 2.43
N SER A 78 -7.91 0.36 2.26
CA SER A 78 -8.23 1.49 1.37
C SER A 78 -8.33 1.06 -0.09
N GLY A 79 -7.41 0.20 -0.55
CA GLY A 79 -7.46 -0.39 -1.89
C GLY A 79 -8.69 -1.27 -2.10
N ALA A 80 -9.04 -2.12 -1.13
CA ALA A 80 -10.25 -2.93 -1.12
C ALA A 80 -11.53 -2.06 -1.13
N LEU A 81 -11.58 -1.01 -0.31
CA LEU A 81 -12.71 -0.09 -0.26
C LEU A 81 -12.85 0.72 -1.57
N ALA A 82 -11.72 1.12 -2.16
CA ALA A 82 -11.69 1.86 -3.42
C ALA A 82 -12.15 1.01 -4.61
N VAL A 83 -11.92 -0.32 -4.63
CA VAL A 83 -12.51 -1.19 -5.65
C VAL A 83 -13.99 -1.48 -5.39
N SER A 84 -14.48 -1.29 -4.16
CA SER A 84 -15.87 -1.58 -3.77
C SER A 84 -16.84 -0.42 -4.03
N LYS A 85 -16.35 0.74 -4.44
CA LYS A 85 -17.17 1.92 -4.79
C LYS A 85 -17.16 2.12 -6.31
N LEU A 86 -18.33 2.34 -6.89
CA LEU A 86 -18.49 2.74 -8.29
C LEU A 86 -18.19 4.24 -8.42
N GLY A 87 -17.23 4.62 -9.27
CA GLY A 87 -17.02 6.01 -9.69
C GLY A 87 -15.63 6.59 -9.39
N PRO A 88 -15.28 7.73 -10.04
CA PRO A 88 -14.09 8.51 -9.73
C PRO A 88 -14.09 8.88 -8.24
N ILE A 89 -12.93 9.28 -7.71
CA ILE A 89 -12.83 9.85 -6.37
C ILE A 89 -13.56 11.21 -6.38
N ASP A 90 -14.90 11.21 -6.36
CA ASP A 90 -15.72 12.41 -6.24
C ASP A 90 -15.64 12.88 -4.78
N GLY A 91 -14.64 13.73 -4.56
CA GLY A 91 -14.41 14.50 -3.35
C GLY A 91 -13.64 15.79 -3.64
N THR A 92 -13.57 16.23 -4.90
CA THR A 92 -13.13 17.58 -5.29
C THR A 92 -14.33 18.41 -5.72
N SER A 93 -15.01 19.01 -4.75
CA SER A 93 -15.66 20.34 -4.81
C SER A 93 -16.06 20.74 -3.39
#